data_AF-A0A7S3MYG4-F1
#
_entry.id   AF-A0A7S3MYG4-F1
#
_cell.length_a   1.000
_cell.length_b   1.000
_cell.length_c   1.000
_cell.angle_alpha   90.00
_cell.angle_beta   90.00
_cell.angle_gamma   90.00
#
_symmetry.space_group_name_H-M   'P 1'
#
loop_
_entity.id
_entity.type
_entity.pdbx_description
1 polymer ?
#
loop_
_entity_poly.entity_id
_entity_poly.type
_entity_poly.pdbx_seq_one_letter_code
_entity_poly.pdbx_strand_id
1 'polypeptide(L)'
;ILAKSFPNNTLETLIFKNVKTERAQLSSLLEVMDEYPQLKNFTLTHQDFNNYQIESSFVSQLNINTGILRLDISGSKMRPRTLMHICHAISQNAYGKPLRFLNLSYINIEEGGVHEGEYDVMEALRSPTTPLDLSPVKGQSPKFSLSIVAYICQLIRESENLKHLDLSGMNLRDRVKPIIQSIKIAKSSSLMSVH
;
A
#
# COMPACT_ATOMS: atom_id res chain seq x y z
N ILE A 1 -25.15 4.06 -7.95
CA ILE A 1 -25.53 2.72 -8.46
C ILE A 1 -26.08 1.98 -7.25
N LEU A 2 -27.38 1.73 -7.20
CA LEU A 2 -28.02 1.00 -6.12
C LEU A 2 -27.60 -0.47 -6.25
N ALA A 3 -26.87 -0.98 -5.26
CA ALA A 3 -26.58 -2.40 -5.11
C ALA A 3 -27.92 -3.12 -4.90
N LYS A 4 -28.53 -3.63 -5.98
CA LYS A 4 -29.44 -4.75 -5.86
C LYS A 4 -28.59 -5.86 -5.26
N SER A 5 -28.92 -6.24 -4.02
CA SER A 5 -28.31 -7.35 -3.30
C SER A 5 -28.13 -8.53 -4.25
N PHE A 6 -26.88 -8.85 -4.59
CA PHE A 6 -26.60 -10.06 -5.35
C PHE A 6 -27.03 -11.24 -4.47
N PRO A 7 -28.01 -12.04 -4.89
CA PRO A 7 -28.72 -12.96 -3.98
C PRO A 7 -27.85 -14.11 -3.45
N ASN A 8 -26.61 -14.22 -3.89
CA ASN A 8 -25.57 -15.03 -3.26
C ASN A 8 -24.32 -14.15 -3.17
N ASN A 9 -23.90 -13.82 -1.95
CA ASN A 9 -22.74 -12.98 -1.67
C ASN A 9 -21.45 -13.75 -2.07
N THR A 10 -21.17 -13.86 -3.37
CA THR A 10 -20.08 -14.67 -3.94
C THR A 10 -19.09 -13.83 -4.73
N LEU A 11 -19.18 -12.51 -4.63
CA LEU A 11 -18.28 -11.62 -5.37
C LEU A 11 -16.86 -11.73 -4.82
N GLU A 12 -16.02 -12.52 -5.49
CA GLU A 12 -14.61 -12.68 -5.11
C GLU A 12 -13.69 -11.69 -5.84
N THR A 13 -14.17 -11.08 -6.92
CA THR A 13 -13.36 -10.21 -7.79
C THR A 13 -14.15 -8.97 -8.18
N LEU A 14 -13.60 -7.80 -7.87
CA LEU A 14 -14.13 -6.52 -8.28
C LEU A 14 -13.05 -5.71 -9.00
N ILE A 15 -13.37 -5.24 -10.21
CA ILE A 15 -12.42 -4.57 -11.09
C ILE A 15 -13.02 -3.27 -11.61
N PHE A 16 -12.42 -2.16 -11.19
CA PHE A 16 -12.63 -0.82 -11.73
C PHE A 16 -11.31 -0.31 -12.31
N LYS A 17 -11.15 -0.50 -13.62
CA LYS A 17 -9.96 -0.04 -14.36
C LYS A 17 -10.31 1.14 -15.23
N ASN A 18 -9.55 2.23 -15.10
CA ASN A 18 -9.69 3.42 -15.94
C ASN A 18 -11.11 4.02 -15.90
N VAL A 19 -11.84 3.78 -14.82
CA VAL A 19 -13.16 4.38 -14.58
C VAL A 19 -12.93 5.62 -13.76
N LYS A 20 -13.24 6.80 -14.32
CA LYS A 20 -13.18 8.04 -13.55
C LYS A 20 -14.34 8.02 -12.56
N THR A 21 -14.02 7.91 -11.28
CA THR A 21 -15.02 8.01 -10.21
C THR A 21 -14.93 9.35 -9.53
N GLU A 22 -16.09 9.88 -9.15
CA GLU A 22 -16.17 11.02 -8.25
C GLU A 22 -15.89 10.55 -6.81
N ARG A 23 -15.48 11.49 -5.96
CA ARG A 23 -15.12 11.19 -4.57
C ARG A 23 -16.19 10.39 -3.81
N ALA A 24 -17.45 10.77 -3.93
CA ALA A 24 -18.55 10.07 -3.28
C ALA A 24 -18.69 8.61 -3.78
N GLN A 25 -18.45 8.39 -5.07
CA GLN A 25 -18.49 7.06 -5.68
C GLN A 25 -17.29 6.22 -5.21
N LEU A 26 -16.10 6.82 -5.12
CA LEU A 26 -14.91 6.14 -4.61
C LEU A 26 -15.10 5.67 -3.17
N SER A 27 -15.68 6.50 -2.31
CA SER A 27 -16.06 6.10 -0.94
C SER A 27 -17.01 4.91 -0.94
N SER A 28 -18.09 4.95 -1.73
CA SER A 28 -19.02 3.80 -1.84
C SER A 28 -18.37 2.55 -2.42
N LEU A 29 -17.36 2.68 -3.29
CA LEU A 29 -16.61 1.53 -3.80
C LEU A 29 -15.73 0.88 -2.73
N LEU A 30 -15.22 1.65 -1.78
CA LEU A 30 -14.46 1.13 -0.64
C LEU A 30 -15.37 0.41 0.36
N GLU A 31 -16.61 0.85 0.53
CA GLU A 31 -17.63 0.18 1.36
C GLU A 31 -17.97 -1.23 0.84
N VAL A 32 -17.78 -1.50 -0.46
CA VAL A 32 -17.93 -2.86 -1.02
C VAL A 32 -16.98 -3.85 -0.35
N MET A 33 -15.83 -3.41 0.15
CA MET A 33 -14.92 -4.29 0.89
C MET A 33 -15.54 -4.80 2.20
N ASP A 34 -16.43 -4.04 2.84
CA ASP A 34 -17.17 -4.48 4.03
C ASP A 34 -18.34 -5.40 3.67
N GLU A 35 -19.05 -5.07 2.60
CA GLU A 35 -20.26 -5.81 2.18
C GLU A 35 -19.96 -7.20 1.62
N TYR A 36 -18.73 -7.42 1.11
CA TYR A 36 -18.33 -8.64 0.44
C TYR A 36 -17.06 -9.24 1.09
N PRO A 37 -17.17 -9.92 2.25
CA PRO A 37 -16.02 -10.49 2.95
C PRO A 37 -15.27 -11.59 2.17
N GLN A 38 -15.95 -12.22 1.20
CA GLN A 38 -15.34 -13.17 0.25
C GLN A 38 -14.53 -12.50 -0.88
N LEU A 39 -14.47 -11.17 -0.94
CA LEU A 39 -13.68 -10.45 -1.93
C LEU A 39 -12.19 -10.79 -1.75
N LYS A 40 -11.58 -11.30 -2.81
CA LYS A 40 -10.16 -11.71 -2.85
C LYS A 40 -9.34 -10.82 -3.77
N ASN A 41 -9.94 -10.33 -4.85
CA ASN A 41 -9.26 -9.53 -5.85
C ASN A 41 -9.96 -8.17 -5.96
N PHE A 42 -9.23 -7.11 -5.62
CA PHE A 42 -9.73 -5.76 -5.69
C PHE A 42 -8.82 -4.91 -6.58
N THR A 43 -9.41 -4.35 -7.64
CA THR A 43 -8.69 -3.50 -8.59
C THR A 43 -9.40 -2.17 -8.72
N LEU A 44 -8.66 -1.10 -8.48
CA LEU A 44 -9.15 0.27 -8.44
C LEU A 44 -8.05 1.19 -8.98
N THR A 45 -7.86 1.18 -10.30
CA THR A 45 -6.75 1.88 -10.96
C THR A 45 -7.13 3.29 -11.39
N HIS A 46 -6.13 4.18 -11.48
CA HIS A 46 -6.30 5.57 -11.92
C HIS A 46 -7.33 6.36 -11.10
N GLN A 47 -7.37 6.12 -9.79
CA GLN A 47 -8.22 6.88 -8.87
C GLN A 47 -7.45 8.02 -8.19
N ASP A 48 -8.19 8.97 -7.63
CA ASP A 48 -7.62 10.04 -6.82
C ASP A 48 -7.84 9.75 -5.33
N PHE A 49 -6.77 9.32 -4.65
CA PHE A 49 -6.73 9.11 -3.21
C PHE A 49 -6.19 10.34 -2.46
N ASN A 50 -6.05 11.52 -3.09
CA ASN A 50 -5.68 12.78 -2.44
C ASN A 50 -6.81 13.37 -1.61
N ASN A 51 -7.42 12.54 -0.79
CA ASN A 51 -8.47 12.96 0.09
C ASN A 51 -8.40 12.23 1.42
N TYR A 52 -8.34 12.98 2.51
CA TYR A 52 -8.19 12.40 3.85
C TYR A 52 -9.30 11.41 4.22
N GLN A 53 -10.55 11.65 3.82
CA GLN A 53 -11.66 10.72 4.11
C GLN A 53 -11.54 9.42 3.30
N ILE A 54 -11.18 9.52 2.01
CA ILE A 54 -10.95 8.33 1.17
C ILE A 54 -9.73 7.55 1.68
N GLU A 55 -8.63 8.24 1.98
CA GLU A 55 -7.42 7.67 2.57
C GLU A 55 -7.75 6.92 3.87
N SER A 56 -8.43 7.58 4.80
CA SER A 56 -8.78 6.98 6.10
C SER A 56 -9.71 5.79 5.93
N SER A 57 -10.71 5.89 5.06
CA SER A 57 -11.61 4.78 4.73
C SER A 57 -10.83 3.62 4.14
N PHE A 58 -9.99 3.85 3.13
CA PHE A 58 -9.25 2.80 2.44
C PHE A 58 -8.24 2.11 3.37
N VAL A 59 -7.48 2.87 4.16
CA VAL A 59 -6.55 2.31 5.14
C VAL A 59 -7.29 1.48 6.19
N SER A 60 -8.45 1.95 6.68
CA SER A 60 -9.30 1.18 7.59
C SER A 60 -9.77 -0.13 6.93
N GLN A 61 -10.18 -0.08 5.66
CA GLN A 61 -10.61 -1.26 4.92
C GLN A 61 -9.49 -2.29 4.77
N LEU A 62 -8.25 -1.87 4.52
CA LEU A 62 -7.09 -2.77 4.50
C LEU A 62 -6.78 -3.37 5.88
N ASN A 63 -7.10 -2.65 6.96
CA ASN A 63 -6.94 -3.14 8.33
C ASN A 63 -8.06 -4.09 8.76
N ILE A 64 -9.26 -3.97 8.22
CA ILE A 64 -10.42 -4.81 8.58
C ILE A 64 -10.52 -6.01 7.64
N ASN A 65 -10.49 -5.77 6.32
CA ASN A 65 -10.68 -6.82 5.33
C ASN A 65 -9.40 -7.65 5.19
N THR A 66 -9.48 -8.89 5.66
CA THR A 66 -8.38 -9.84 5.64
C THR A 66 -8.42 -10.84 4.51
N GLY A 67 -9.45 -10.80 3.65
CA GLY A 67 -9.63 -11.75 2.55
C GLY A 67 -8.86 -11.40 1.28
N ILE A 68 -8.39 -10.15 1.15
CA ILE A 68 -7.78 -9.67 -0.10
C ILE A 68 -6.43 -10.33 -0.35
N LEU A 69 -6.36 -11.05 -1.48
CA LEU A 69 -5.18 -11.71 -2.03
C LEU A 69 -4.45 -10.84 -3.05
N ARG A 70 -5.21 -10.04 -3.80
CA ARG A 70 -4.71 -9.19 -4.89
C ARG A 70 -5.27 -7.80 -4.76
N LEU A 71 -4.37 -6.83 -4.59
CA LEU A 71 -4.70 -5.41 -4.61
C LEU A 71 -3.98 -4.73 -5.78
N ASP A 72 -4.72 -4.04 -6.62
CA ASP A 72 -4.19 -3.24 -7.71
C ASP A 72 -4.77 -1.82 -7.65
N ILE A 73 -3.91 -0.87 -7.32
CA ILE A 73 -4.24 0.56 -7.27
C ILE A 73 -3.37 1.36 -8.23
N SER A 74 -2.78 0.70 -9.24
CA SER A 74 -1.85 1.32 -10.20
C SER A 74 -2.43 2.53 -10.92
N GLY A 75 -1.54 3.41 -11.38
CA GLY A 75 -1.91 4.63 -12.10
C GLY A 75 -2.66 5.67 -11.25
N SER A 76 -2.87 5.38 -9.96
CA SER A 76 -3.61 6.26 -9.07
C SER A 76 -2.75 7.40 -8.56
N LYS A 77 -3.43 8.46 -8.14
CA LYS A 77 -2.84 9.66 -7.57
C LYS A 77 -3.03 9.62 -6.06
N MET A 78 -1.96 9.83 -5.30
CA MET A 78 -2.02 9.83 -3.84
C MET A 78 -0.92 10.70 -3.23
N ARG A 79 -1.13 11.16 -1.98
CA ARG A 79 -0.09 11.82 -1.19
C ARG A 79 0.87 10.75 -0.67
N PRO A 80 2.13 11.08 -0.35
CA PRO A 80 3.07 10.15 0.27
C PRO A 80 2.53 9.51 1.52
N ARG A 81 1.89 10.32 2.35
CA ARG A 81 1.32 9.88 3.63
C ARG A 81 0.29 8.78 3.38
N THR A 82 -0.55 8.96 2.37
CA THR A 82 -1.52 7.95 1.93
C THR A 82 -0.82 6.65 1.54
N LEU A 83 0.24 6.72 0.71
CA LEU A 83 1.00 5.51 0.33
C LEU A 83 1.68 4.85 1.54
N MET A 84 2.28 5.65 2.43
CA MET A 84 2.91 5.14 3.65
C MET A 84 1.90 4.43 4.55
N HIS A 85 0.72 5.01 4.76
CA HIS A 85 -0.35 4.38 5.53
C HIS A 85 -0.84 3.10 4.89
N ILE A 86 -0.96 3.04 3.55
CA ILE A 86 -1.32 1.81 2.82
C ILE A 86 -0.24 0.74 3.04
N CYS A 87 1.04 1.08 2.82
CA CYS A 87 2.16 0.16 3.05
C CYS A 87 2.18 -0.34 4.49
N HIS A 88 1.97 0.55 5.47
CA HIS A 88 1.93 0.20 6.88
C HIS A 88 0.75 -0.70 7.23
N ALA A 89 -0.45 -0.37 6.77
CA ALA A 89 -1.63 -1.21 6.96
C ALA A 89 -1.37 -2.61 6.44
N ILE A 90 -0.81 -2.73 5.23
CA ILE A 90 -0.47 -4.02 4.65
C ILE A 90 0.67 -4.72 5.41
N SER A 91 1.65 -4.00 5.96
CA SER A 91 2.77 -4.61 6.70
C SER A 91 2.39 -5.10 8.09
N GLN A 92 1.54 -4.36 8.81
CA GLN A 92 1.04 -4.71 10.14
C GLN A 92 0.04 -5.88 10.13
N ASN A 93 -0.39 -6.29 8.94
CA ASN A 93 -1.31 -7.39 8.73
C ASN A 93 -0.65 -8.80 8.86
N ALA A 94 0.46 -8.90 9.60
CA ALA A 94 1.29 -10.10 9.74
C ALA A 94 0.57 -11.34 10.34
N TYR A 95 -0.53 -11.15 11.08
CA TYR A 95 -1.31 -12.25 11.64
C TYR A 95 -2.51 -12.60 10.75
N GLY A 96 -2.28 -13.50 9.79
CA GLY A 96 -3.35 -14.21 9.08
C GLY A 96 -3.87 -13.56 7.80
N LYS A 97 -3.23 -12.51 7.27
CA LYS A 97 -3.70 -11.87 6.04
C LYS A 97 -2.90 -12.31 4.80
N PRO A 98 -3.56 -12.62 3.68
CA PRO A 98 -2.98 -13.41 2.61
C PRO A 98 -2.53 -12.58 1.41
N LEU A 99 -2.34 -11.25 1.51
CA LEU A 99 -2.03 -10.43 0.34
C LEU A 99 -0.77 -10.97 -0.37
N ARG A 100 -0.96 -11.49 -1.59
CA ARG A 100 0.11 -12.10 -2.39
C ARG A 100 0.59 -11.19 -3.50
N PHE A 101 -0.28 -10.29 -3.95
CA PHE A 101 -0.03 -9.41 -5.07
C PHE A 101 -0.43 -7.99 -4.71
N LEU A 102 0.54 -7.08 -4.80
CA LEU A 102 0.34 -5.64 -4.69
C LEU A 102 0.90 -4.94 -5.93
N ASN A 103 0.05 -4.18 -6.62
CA ASN A 103 0.46 -3.34 -7.75
C ASN A 103 0.35 -1.86 -7.39
N LEU A 104 1.53 -1.22 -7.29
CA LEU A 104 1.74 0.21 -7.08
C LEU A 104 2.43 0.85 -8.29
N SER A 105 2.32 0.24 -9.48
CA SER A 105 2.91 0.80 -10.68
C SER A 105 2.25 2.12 -11.07
N TYR A 106 3.03 3.03 -11.62
CA TYR A 106 2.60 4.33 -12.13
C TYR A 106 1.83 5.19 -11.13
N ILE A 107 2.04 4.97 -9.83
CA ILE A 107 1.46 5.85 -8.81
C ILE A 107 2.04 7.25 -8.97
N ASN A 108 1.15 8.23 -9.17
CA ASN A 108 1.50 9.64 -9.16
C ASN A 108 1.50 10.14 -7.72
N ILE A 109 2.69 10.29 -7.14
CA ILE A 109 2.85 10.87 -5.81
C ILE A 109 2.83 12.39 -5.95
N GLU A 110 1.73 13.00 -5.51
CA GLU A 110 1.64 14.46 -5.49
C GLU A 110 2.19 15.01 -4.19
N GLU A 111 3.19 15.88 -4.32
CA GLU A 111 3.66 16.75 -3.24
C GLU A 111 2.55 17.75 -2.90
N GLY A 112 1.68 17.36 -1.96
CA GLY A 112 0.76 18.29 -1.33
C GLY A 112 1.52 19.41 -0.61
N GLY A 113 0.98 20.64 -0.66
CA GLY A 113 1.51 21.78 0.08
C GLY A 113 1.68 21.45 1.58
N VAL A 114 2.75 22.01 2.16
CA VAL A 114 3.46 21.67 3.40
C VAL A 114 2.65 21.75 4.73
N HIS A 115 1.31 21.64 4.74
CA HIS A 115 0.52 22.10 5.89
C HIS A 115 -0.18 21.07 6.78
N GLU A 116 -0.07 19.76 6.54
CA GLU A 116 -0.73 18.77 7.43
C GLU A 116 0.26 17.83 8.10
N GLY A 117 0.83 18.29 9.22
CA GLY A 117 1.44 17.49 10.28
C GLY A 117 2.63 16.64 9.83
N GLU A 118 3.85 17.10 10.13
CA GLU A 118 5.04 16.27 10.15
C GLU A 118 4.82 15.13 11.17
N TYR A 119 4.20 14.04 10.71
CA TYR A 119 4.20 12.77 11.45
C TYR A 119 5.64 12.30 11.47
N ASP A 120 6.17 12.09 12.67
CA ASP A 120 7.58 11.74 12.87
C ASP A 120 7.84 10.34 12.31
N VAL A 121 8.18 10.29 11.02
CA VAL A 121 8.49 9.09 10.23
C VAL A 121 9.52 8.22 10.93
N MET A 122 10.33 8.81 11.81
CA MET A 122 11.34 8.10 12.59
C MET A 122 10.75 7.14 13.63
N GLU A 123 9.54 7.39 14.16
CA GLU A 123 8.94 6.54 15.19
C GLU A 123 8.37 5.24 14.61
N ALA A 124 7.78 5.28 13.41
CA ALA A 124 7.30 4.10 12.70
C ALA A 124 8.44 3.22 12.13
N LEU A 125 9.61 3.81 11.89
CA LEU A 125 10.81 3.09 11.39
C LEU A 125 11.64 2.43 12.50
N ARG A 126 11.27 2.58 13.77
CA ARG A 126 11.81 1.78 14.89
C ARG A 126 11.26 0.35 14.86
N SER A 127 11.34 -0.34 13.72
CA SER A 127 11.18 -1.78 13.66
C SER A 127 12.49 -2.44 14.16
N PRO A 128 12.46 -3.44 15.06
CA PRO A 128 13.66 -3.95 15.74
C PRO A 128 14.62 -4.76 14.84
N THR A 129 14.23 -5.07 13.61
CA THR A 129 14.94 -6.03 12.76
C THR A 129 15.75 -5.30 11.70
N THR A 130 17.04 -5.09 11.97
CA THR A 130 18.10 -4.50 11.11
C THR A 130 17.98 -3.00 10.74
N PRO A 131 19.03 -2.19 11.03
CA PRO A 131 19.07 -0.79 10.63
C PRO A 131 19.17 -0.69 9.10
N LEU A 132 18.19 -0.03 8.47
CA LEU A 132 18.34 0.43 7.08
C LEU A 132 19.22 1.68 7.08
N ASP A 133 20.29 1.66 6.30
CA ASP A 133 21.03 2.87 5.97
C ASP A 133 20.18 3.71 4.98
N LEU A 134 19.41 4.62 5.57
CA LEU A 134 18.60 5.62 4.85
C LEU A 134 19.35 6.94 4.69
N SER A 135 20.69 6.94 4.77
CA SER A 135 21.46 8.18 4.68
C SER A 135 21.09 8.98 3.42
N PRO A 136 20.88 10.31 3.56
CA PRO A 136 20.56 11.15 2.41
C PRO A 136 21.74 11.12 1.43
N VAL A 137 21.45 10.83 0.16
CA VAL A 137 22.42 11.01 -0.93
C VAL A 137 22.77 12.50 -0.98
N LYS A 138 24.07 12.84 -0.90
CA LYS A 138 24.56 14.23 -0.90
C LYS A 138 23.89 15.04 -2.01
N GLY A 139 23.28 16.17 -1.65
CA GLY A 139 22.67 17.11 -2.60
C GLY A 139 21.17 16.95 -2.86
N GLN A 140 20.48 16.02 -2.21
CA GLN A 140 19.01 15.87 -2.32
C GLN A 140 18.30 16.36 -1.05
N SER A 141 17.18 17.07 -1.21
CA SER A 141 16.31 17.50 -0.11
C SER A 141 15.88 16.27 0.71
N PRO A 142 16.11 16.22 2.04
CA PRO A 142 16.04 14.96 2.79
C PRO A 142 14.63 14.41 3.04
N LYS A 143 13.57 15.17 2.79
CA LYS A 143 12.34 14.96 3.59
C LYS A 143 11.30 13.98 3.02
N PHE A 144 11.32 13.66 1.72
CA PHE A 144 10.12 13.06 1.08
C PHE A 144 10.32 11.68 0.46
N SER A 145 11.42 11.49 -0.28
CA SER A 145 11.70 10.21 -0.95
C SER A 145 12.16 9.12 0.02
N LEU A 146 12.73 9.50 1.17
CA LEU A 146 13.28 8.55 2.14
C LEU A 146 12.17 7.84 2.94
N SER A 147 11.09 8.53 3.26
CA SER A 147 9.99 7.97 4.06
C SER A 147 9.25 6.88 3.30
N ILE A 148 8.82 7.14 2.05
CA ILE A 148 8.10 6.16 1.22
C ILE A 148 8.94 4.88 1.05
N VAL A 149 10.22 5.02 0.71
CA VAL A 149 11.12 3.88 0.49
C VAL A 149 11.26 3.05 1.75
N ALA A 150 11.35 3.70 2.91
CA ALA A 150 11.46 3.00 4.18
C ALA A 150 10.20 2.17 4.50
N TYR A 151 9.00 2.70 4.20
CA TYR A 151 7.74 1.95 4.33
C TYR A 151 7.60 0.83 3.29
N ILE A 152 8.11 1.01 2.07
CA ILE A 152 8.19 -0.09 1.09
C ILE A 152 9.13 -1.19 1.60
N CYS A 153 10.28 -0.80 2.15
CA CYS A 153 11.23 -1.74 2.76
C CYS A 153 10.62 -2.46 3.97
N GLN A 154 9.80 -1.78 4.78
CA GLN A 154 9.05 -2.37 5.88
C GLN A 154 8.01 -3.37 5.36
N LEU A 155 7.18 -2.95 4.39
CA LEU A 155 6.20 -3.80 3.71
C LEU A 155 6.85 -5.10 3.23
N ILE A 156 7.99 -5.03 2.54
CA ILE A 156 8.71 -6.19 2.02
C ILE A 156 9.18 -7.13 3.13
N ARG A 157 9.68 -6.58 4.25
CA ARG A 157 10.22 -7.38 5.35
C ARG A 157 9.14 -8.03 6.21
N GLU A 158 8.02 -7.34 6.40
CA GLU A 158 6.93 -7.78 7.29
C GLU A 158 5.85 -8.59 6.55
N SER A 159 5.76 -8.50 5.22
CA SER A 159 4.75 -9.24 4.44
C SER A 159 5.23 -10.61 3.99
N GLU A 160 5.11 -11.62 4.85
CA GLU A 160 5.54 -13.01 4.57
C GLU A 160 4.85 -13.63 3.34
N ASN A 161 3.60 -13.24 3.11
CA ASN A 161 2.76 -13.76 2.03
C ASN A 161 2.93 -13.03 0.69
N LEU A 162 3.57 -11.86 0.67
CA LEU A 162 3.71 -11.05 -0.54
C LEU A 162 4.66 -11.74 -1.53
N LYS A 163 4.12 -12.18 -2.66
CA LYS A 163 4.88 -12.88 -3.72
C LYS A 163 5.16 -11.98 -4.92
N HIS A 164 4.35 -10.94 -5.11
CA HIS A 164 4.50 -9.99 -6.19
C HIS A 164 4.28 -8.57 -5.70
N LEU A 165 5.28 -7.72 -5.96
CA LEU A 165 5.23 -6.28 -5.72
C LEU A 165 5.65 -5.59 -7.01
N ASP A 166 4.74 -4.83 -7.61
CA ASP A 166 5.04 -4.01 -8.80
C ASP A 166 5.19 -2.54 -8.40
N LEU A 167 6.37 -1.99 -8.67
CA LEU A 167 6.74 -0.58 -8.44
C LEU A 167 7.08 0.13 -9.77
N SER A 168 6.74 -0.45 -10.92
CA SER A 168 7.10 0.07 -12.24
C SER A 168 6.58 1.49 -12.43
N GLY A 169 7.35 2.36 -13.08
CA GLY A 169 6.93 3.75 -13.30
C GLY A 169 6.92 4.65 -12.05
N MET A 170 7.22 4.13 -10.86
CA MET A 170 7.48 4.97 -9.69
C MET A 170 8.85 5.65 -9.82
N ASN A 171 8.93 6.92 -9.45
CA ASN A 171 10.18 7.67 -9.44
C ASN A 171 11.04 7.33 -8.21
N LEU A 172 11.67 6.15 -8.20
CA LEU A 172 12.48 5.67 -7.08
C LEU A 172 13.93 6.19 -7.10
N ARG A 173 14.41 6.76 -8.20
CA ARG A 173 15.80 7.27 -8.40
C ARG A 173 16.86 6.32 -7.80
N ASP A 174 17.77 6.85 -6.98
CA ASP A 174 18.88 6.13 -6.33
C ASP A 174 18.43 5.25 -5.15
N ARG A 175 17.11 5.14 -4.90
CA ARG A 175 16.55 4.45 -3.72
C ARG A 175 16.16 3.00 -3.97
N VAL A 176 16.53 2.46 -5.14
CA VAL A 176 16.35 1.04 -5.47
C VAL A 176 17.23 0.13 -4.60
N LYS A 177 18.41 0.62 -4.19
CA LYS A 177 19.38 -0.18 -3.40
C LYS A 177 18.80 -0.65 -2.04
N PRO A 178 18.22 0.22 -1.19
CA PRO A 178 17.51 -0.20 0.01
C PRO A 178 16.42 -1.27 -0.24
N ILE A 179 15.64 -1.12 -1.30
CA ILE A 179 14.56 -2.06 -1.65
C ILE A 179 15.14 -3.45 -1.97
N ILE A 180 16.17 -3.50 -2.81
CA ILE A 180 16.87 -4.76 -3.13
C ILE A 180 17.44 -5.42 -1.86
N GLN A 181 17.98 -4.62 -0.93
CA GLN A 181 18.51 -5.13 0.33
C GLN A 181 17.39 -5.72 1.21
N SER A 182 16.25 -5.05 1.34
CA SER A 182 15.10 -5.57 2.07
C SER A 182 14.56 -6.87 1.48
N ILE A 183 14.53 -7.03 0.15
CA ILE A 183 14.15 -8.29 -0.50
C ILE A 183 15.11 -9.42 -0.13
N LYS A 184 16.43 -9.14 -0.14
CA LYS A 184 17.44 -10.13 0.26
C LYS A 184 17.27 -10.56 1.70
N ILE A 185 17.00 -9.62 2.61
CA ILE A 185 16.77 -9.89 4.04
C ILE A 185 15.51 -10.77 4.21
N ALA A 186 14.38 -10.37 3.62
CA ALA A 186 13.12 -11.11 3.72
C ALA A 186 13.26 -12.56 3.23
N LYS A 187 14.00 -12.78 2.14
CA LYS A 187 14.29 -14.13 1.62
C LYS A 187 15.11 -14.98 2.61
N SER A 188 16.12 -14.41 3.25
CA SER A 188 16.93 -15.11 4.24
C SER A 188 16.12 -15.49 5.49
N SER A 189 15.23 -14.62 5.95
CA SER A 189 14.36 -14.89 7.10
C SER A 189 13.37 -16.03 6.83
N SER A 190 12.80 -16.10 5.62
CA SER A 190 11.90 -17.19 5.22
C SER A 190 12.58 -18.57 5.14
N LEU A 191 13.92 -18.61 4.99
CA LEU A 191 14.68 -19.88 4.97
C LEU A 191 15.03 -20.37 6.37
N MET A 192 15.09 -19.48 7.37
CA MET A 192 15.41 -19.83 8.76
C MET A 192 14.21 -20.30 9.58
N SER A 193 12.97 -20.05 9.12
CA SER A 193 11.74 -20.47 9.80
C SER A 193 11.29 -21.90 9.49
N VAL A 194 12.14 -22.71 8.84
CA VAL A 194 11.84 -24.10 8.43
C VAL A 194 12.64 -25.08 9.29
N HIS A 195 12.47 -25.06 10.62
CA HIS A 195 12.99 -26.08 11.56
C HIS A 195 11.98 -26.36 12.67
#